data_AF-A0A2C5XBN3-F1
#
_entry.id   AF-A0A2C5XBN3-F1
#
_cell.length_a   1.000
_cell.length_b   1.000
_cell.length_c   1.000
_cell.angle_alpha   90.00
_cell.angle_beta   90.00
_cell.angle_gamma   90.00
#
_symmetry.space_group_name_H-M   'P 1'
#
loop_
_entity.id
_entity.type
_entity.pdbx_description
1 polymer ?
#
loop_
_entity_poly.entity_id
_entity_poly.type
_entity_poly.pdbx_seq_one_letter_code
_entity_poly.pdbx_strand_id
1 'polypeptide(L)'
;MLDTVATGKKLPEKNLLVLGGSPDSQREFLDSLSSGEQRWNVDRQSDAPPIANNFALGYTYYDVLEGDQEDTLARISLHLLSTPSPSFTSLLQPLLTPETIPDTLIVVLLDWSQPHLWLRQLREWILMLRQVLITLDDDCGNAMEQLMDEWRDRGRGGGSLNLDGTQANEDAGAALPLGPGEWEDGLGLPLCVVCQNADKMELLEKTHGWKEADFDQILQYLRTVLLRHGASLIYSTPNASTQLPSLVHSSLGITSLLKKQPLKHNTIDRDKILVPPNWDSWGKIRVLRDGFDVETISAGWAEDLQKAWPIMPDLEFSDQDDEGLDLSAVTLYEDWVPDASMSGLHIPGPSLDSTSLETNAADTQSFLAEQTKVLESAKALSEPKPGTAARRKPGALPDESERFGDSEVRDHIGPVQVNMGGIQVDADDMLRRLKDRQAFANGGGDVTPEEQADPGAVPDVENLQAFFSGLMNRKGATGGVTNGSPRS
;
A
#
# COMPACT_ATOMS: atom_id res chain seq x y z
N MET A 1 57.27 -14.30 11.17
CA MET A 1 57.34 -14.24 9.69
C MET A 1 56.46 -15.30 9.00
N LEU A 2 55.43 -15.84 9.67
CA LEU A 2 54.54 -16.88 9.11
C LEU A 2 53.03 -16.57 9.26
N ASP A 3 52.63 -15.46 9.91
CA ASP A 3 51.20 -15.08 10.02
C ASP A 3 50.64 -14.37 8.77
N THR A 4 51.48 -14.08 7.78
CA THR A 4 51.10 -13.29 6.59
C THR A 4 50.60 -14.15 5.42
N VAL A 5 50.56 -15.48 5.56
CA VAL A 5 50.28 -16.41 4.44
C VAL A 5 48.94 -17.14 4.62
N ALA A 6 48.22 -16.93 5.73
CA ALA A 6 46.94 -17.58 6.02
C ALA A 6 45.74 -16.61 6.11
N THR A 7 45.85 -15.39 5.59
CA THR A 7 44.66 -14.57 5.32
C THR A 7 44.05 -15.03 4.00
N GLY A 8 43.20 -16.07 4.05
CA GLY A 8 42.26 -16.30 2.96
C GLY A 8 41.58 -14.98 2.64
N LYS A 9 41.48 -14.61 1.35
CA LYS A 9 40.86 -13.34 0.93
C LYS A 9 39.53 -13.18 1.66
N LYS A 10 39.44 -12.21 2.59
CA LYS A 10 38.17 -11.89 3.26
C LYS A 10 37.21 -11.47 2.14
N LEU A 11 36.07 -12.14 2.05
CA LEU A 11 35.05 -11.79 1.06
C LEU A 11 34.62 -10.33 1.30
N PRO A 12 34.50 -9.50 0.25
CA PRO A 12 33.96 -8.16 0.39
C PRO A 12 32.56 -8.22 1.02
N GLU A 13 32.36 -7.47 2.10
CA GLU A 13 31.08 -7.38 2.82
C GLU A 13 30.36 -6.12 2.37
N LYS A 14 29.09 -6.25 1.98
CA LYS A 14 28.23 -5.16 1.51
C LYS A 14 26.94 -5.17 2.32
N ASN A 15 26.37 -4.00 2.58
CA ASN A 15 25.20 -3.86 3.46
C ASN A 15 24.01 -3.24 2.73
N LEU A 16 22.82 -3.82 2.94
CA LEU A 16 21.55 -3.28 2.51
C LEU A 16 20.69 -2.93 3.73
N LEU A 17 20.26 -1.68 3.81
CA LEU A 17 19.23 -1.25 4.76
C LEU A 17 17.88 -1.25 4.03
N VAL A 18 17.09 -2.29 4.22
CA VAL A 18 15.79 -2.46 3.56
C VAL A 18 14.69 -1.94 4.47
N LEU A 19 13.98 -0.92 4.02
CA LEU A 19 13.02 -0.14 4.77
C LEU A 19 11.63 -0.26 4.15
N GLY A 20 10.62 -0.48 4.98
CA GLY A 20 9.22 -0.62 4.54
C GLY A 20 8.88 -2.03 4.07
N GLY A 21 7.73 -2.12 3.41
CA GLY A 21 7.16 -3.39 2.99
C GLY A 21 6.57 -4.22 4.14
N SER A 22 5.92 -5.32 3.74
CA SER A 22 5.44 -6.34 4.66
C SER A 22 6.47 -7.47 4.76
N PRO A 23 6.33 -8.38 5.74
CA PRO A 23 7.17 -9.57 5.79
C PRO A 23 7.22 -10.33 4.45
N ASP A 24 6.06 -10.50 3.80
CA ASP A 24 5.96 -11.19 2.53
C ASP A 24 6.62 -10.40 1.39
N SER A 25 6.45 -9.08 1.36
CA SER A 25 7.04 -8.25 0.30
C SER A 25 8.56 -8.12 0.44
N GLN A 26 9.09 -8.12 1.66
CA GLN A 26 10.53 -8.19 1.92
C GLN A 26 11.12 -9.53 1.45
N ARG A 27 10.41 -10.64 1.68
CA ARG A 27 10.80 -11.95 1.15
C ARG A 27 10.78 -11.97 -0.38
N GLU A 28 9.73 -11.42 -0.99
CA GLU A 28 9.64 -11.31 -2.45
C GLU A 28 10.76 -10.44 -3.04
N PHE A 29 11.12 -9.35 -2.35
CA PHE A 29 12.27 -8.52 -2.72
C PHE A 29 13.57 -9.32 -2.67
N LEU A 30 13.80 -10.09 -1.61
CA LEU A 30 14.96 -10.99 -1.48
C LEU A 30 15.01 -12.03 -2.61
N ASP A 31 13.86 -12.63 -2.92
CA ASP A 31 13.74 -13.61 -4.00
C ASP A 31 14.04 -12.95 -5.35
N SER A 32 13.55 -11.74 -5.60
CA SER A 32 13.79 -10.98 -6.83
C SER A 32 15.24 -10.52 -6.98
N LEU A 33 15.87 -10.17 -5.86
CA LEU A 33 17.27 -9.73 -5.80
C LEU A 33 18.25 -10.89 -5.97
N SER A 34 17.92 -12.06 -5.41
CA SER A 34 18.69 -13.29 -5.55
C SER A 34 18.33 -14.10 -6.81
N SER A 35 17.35 -13.64 -7.61
CA SER A 35 16.85 -14.38 -8.78
C SER A 35 17.89 -14.47 -9.91
N GLY A 36 18.49 -15.66 -9.93
CA GLY A 36 19.34 -16.35 -10.89
C GLY A 36 19.48 -17.79 -10.38
N GLU A 37 20.35 -18.62 -10.97
CA GLU A 37 20.63 -20.00 -10.51
C GLU A 37 21.17 -20.11 -9.05
N GLN A 38 21.27 -18.97 -8.36
CA GLN A 38 21.60 -18.73 -6.94
C GLN A 38 20.55 -19.25 -5.94
N ARG A 39 19.36 -19.67 -6.40
CA ARG A 39 18.27 -20.20 -5.55
C ARG A 39 18.73 -21.31 -4.61
N TRP A 40 19.75 -22.10 -4.99
CA TRP A 40 20.22 -23.25 -4.21
C TRP A 40 20.76 -22.87 -2.83
N ASN A 41 21.35 -21.68 -2.65
CA ASN A 41 21.92 -21.28 -1.36
C ASN A 41 20.87 -20.74 -0.39
N VAL A 42 19.82 -20.06 -0.89
CA VAL A 42 18.71 -19.59 -0.06
C VAL A 42 17.82 -20.75 0.38
N ASP A 43 17.56 -21.74 -0.48
CA ASP A 43 16.72 -22.91 -0.15
C ASP A 43 17.38 -23.89 0.84
N ARG A 44 18.73 -23.90 0.93
CA ARG A 44 19.44 -24.60 2.00
C ARG A 44 19.35 -23.88 3.36
N GLN A 45 18.95 -22.61 3.36
CA GLN A 45 18.55 -21.87 4.54
C GLN A 45 17.03 -22.00 4.73
N SER A 46 16.54 -23.22 4.96
CA SER A 46 15.19 -23.46 5.51
C SER A 46 15.04 -22.97 6.97
N ASP A 47 15.97 -22.13 7.42
CA ASP A 47 16.19 -21.60 8.76
C ASP A 47 16.45 -20.08 8.66
N ALA A 48 15.85 -19.43 7.65
CA ALA A 48 15.98 -18.00 7.45
C ALA A 48 15.53 -17.26 8.72
N PRO A 49 16.40 -16.42 9.33
CA PRO A 49 16.06 -15.64 10.52
C PRO A 49 14.81 -14.79 10.29
N PRO A 50 14.02 -14.57 11.35
CA PRO A 50 12.70 -13.97 11.23
C PRO A 50 12.78 -12.57 10.63
N ILE A 51 11.76 -12.28 9.82
CA ILE A 51 11.43 -10.92 9.38
C ILE A 51 11.20 -10.09 10.65
N ALA A 52 11.77 -8.88 10.68
CA ALA A 52 11.87 -7.99 11.83
C ALA A 52 10.72 -8.12 12.83
N ASN A 53 11.06 -8.32 14.11
CA ASN A 53 10.09 -8.25 15.21
C ASN A 53 10.16 -6.87 15.87
N ASN A 54 9.25 -6.57 16.79
CA ASN A 54 9.20 -5.25 17.47
C ASN A 54 10.49 -4.87 18.25
N PHE A 55 11.46 -5.78 18.39
CA PHE A 55 12.62 -5.61 19.27
C PHE A 55 13.97 -5.85 18.58
N ALA A 56 13.99 -6.32 17.33
CA ALA A 56 15.21 -6.64 16.60
C ALA A 56 15.03 -6.35 15.11
N LEU A 57 16.09 -5.80 14.50
CA LEU A 57 16.19 -5.71 13.05
C LEU A 57 16.16 -7.11 12.46
N GLY A 58 15.37 -7.30 11.40
CA GLY A 58 15.50 -8.51 10.59
C GLY A 58 16.89 -8.53 9.98
N TYR A 59 17.54 -9.68 9.94
CA TYR A 59 18.87 -9.81 9.35
C TYR A 59 18.91 -11.03 8.45
N THR A 60 19.39 -10.91 7.23
CA THR A 60 19.70 -12.07 6.38
C THR A 60 20.90 -11.75 5.51
N TYR A 61 21.47 -12.73 4.82
CA TYR A 61 22.57 -12.48 3.90
C TYR A 61 22.55 -13.47 2.73
N TYR A 62 23.16 -13.07 1.62
CA TYR A 62 23.44 -13.98 0.52
C TYR A 62 24.77 -13.63 -0.15
N ASP A 63 25.36 -14.63 -0.80
CA ASP A 63 26.62 -14.50 -1.51
C ASP A 63 26.35 -14.26 -3.00
N VAL A 64 26.96 -13.22 -3.57
CA VAL A 64 26.88 -12.90 -5.01
C VAL A 64 27.95 -13.70 -5.72
N LEU A 65 27.58 -14.54 -6.69
CA LEU A 65 28.53 -15.33 -7.47
C LEU A 65 28.73 -14.76 -8.88
N GLU A 66 29.90 -15.01 -9.44
CA GLU A 66 30.27 -14.72 -10.81
C GLU A 66 30.16 -15.97 -11.70
N GLY A 67 29.72 -15.77 -12.95
CA GLY A 67 29.77 -16.79 -14.01
C GLY A 67 28.89 -18.00 -13.74
N ASP A 68 29.42 -19.19 -14.03
CA ASP A 68 28.78 -20.49 -13.79
C ASP A 68 28.90 -20.91 -12.30
N GLN A 69 28.82 -19.94 -11.38
CA GLN A 69 28.78 -20.11 -9.92
C GLN A 69 30.09 -20.58 -9.25
N GLU A 70 31.24 -20.41 -9.89
CA GLU A 70 32.52 -20.87 -9.34
C GLU A 70 33.13 -19.88 -8.32
N ASP A 71 33.00 -18.57 -8.56
CA ASP A 71 33.67 -17.53 -7.76
C ASP A 71 32.66 -16.62 -7.03
N THR A 72 32.88 -16.38 -5.74
CA THR A 72 32.10 -15.42 -4.94
C THR A 72 32.68 -14.02 -5.04
N LEU A 73 31.87 -13.06 -5.51
CA LEU A 73 32.26 -11.65 -5.67
C LEU A 73 32.19 -10.89 -4.34
N ALA A 74 31.08 -11.02 -3.62
CA ALA A 74 30.81 -10.30 -2.38
C ALA A 74 29.72 -11.01 -1.57
N ARG A 75 29.68 -10.75 -0.27
CA ARG A 75 28.56 -11.10 0.62
C ARG A 75 27.71 -9.86 0.86
N ILE A 76 26.41 -9.97 0.59
CA ILE A 76 25.44 -8.91 0.87
C ILE A 76 24.68 -9.27 2.14
N SER A 77 24.89 -8.48 3.20
CA SER A 77 24.11 -8.48 4.43
C SER A 77 22.90 -7.56 4.27
N LEU A 78 21.72 -8.01 4.64
CA LEU A 78 20.48 -7.24 4.61
C LEU A 78 19.95 -7.04 6.02
N HIS A 79 19.68 -5.79 6.37
CA HIS A 79 19.02 -5.38 7.60
C HIS A 79 17.63 -4.87 7.25
N LEU A 80 16.60 -5.56 7.72
CA LEU A 80 15.20 -5.36 7.34
C LEU A 80 14.45 -4.62 8.46
N LEU A 81 13.70 -3.58 8.08
CA LEU A 81 12.86 -2.82 8.99
C LEU A 81 11.53 -2.46 8.33
N SER A 82 10.42 -2.99 8.84
CA SER A 82 9.10 -2.81 8.22
C SER A 82 8.41 -1.48 8.55
N THR A 83 8.73 -0.89 9.71
CA THR A 83 8.06 0.34 10.20
C THR A 83 9.08 1.38 10.66
N PRO A 84 8.88 2.68 10.37
CA PRO A 84 9.75 3.75 10.82
C PRO A 84 9.50 4.06 12.32
N SER A 85 9.92 3.15 13.20
CA SER A 85 9.75 3.32 14.65
C SER A 85 11.03 3.86 15.31
N PRO A 86 10.93 4.86 16.21
CA PRO A 86 12.05 5.40 16.98
C PRO A 86 12.88 4.34 17.70
N SER A 87 12.27 3.22 18.10
CA SER A 87 12.97 2.14 18.79
C SER A 87 14.10 1.52 17.96
N PHE A 88 14.00 1.53 16.63
CA PHE A 88 14.99 0.93 15.75
C PHE A 88 16.15 1.87 15.38
N THR A 89 16.02 3.19 15.63
CA THR A 89 17.08 4.16 15.31
C THR A 89 18.40 3.82 16.00
N SER A 90 18.33 3.44 17.28
CA SER A 90 19.49 3.00 18.08
C SER A 90 20.15 1.72 17.57
N LEU A 91 19.41 0.89 16.82
CA LEU A 91 19.91 -0.36 16.25
C LEU A 91 20.63 -0.14 14.91
N LEU A 92 20.35 0.97 14.22
CA LEU A 92 21.00 1.33 12.96
C LEU A 92 22.38 1.97 13.17
N GLN A 93 22.55 2.76 14.24
CA GLN A 93 23.82 3.40 14.58
C GLN A 93 25.03 2.46 14.55
N PRO A 94 25.05 1.29 15.23
CA PRO A 94 26.21 0.41 15.23
C PRO A 94 26.50 -0.26 13.88
N LEU A 95 25.56 -0.24 12.92
CA LEU A 95 25.75 -0.78 11.57
C LEU A 95 26.52 0.19 10.66
N LEU A 96 26.50 1.48 11.00
CA LEU A 96 27.09 2.56 10.24
C LEU A 96 28.39 3.00 10.90
N THR A 97 29.50 2.56 10.32
CA THR A 97 30.85 2.94 10.72
C THR A 97 31.58 3.55 9.52
N PRO A 98 32.71 4.24 9.72
CA PRO A 98 33.47 4.81 8.60
C PRO A 98 33.88 3.76 7.56
N GLU A 99 34.06 2.51 7.98
CA GLU A 99 34.40 1.39 7.10
C GLU A 99 33.19 0.82 6.36
N THR A 100 31.99 0.80 6.97
CA THR A 100 30.80 0.21 6.35
C THR A 100 30.00 1.19 5.49
N ILE A 101 30.13 2.50 5.73
CA ILE A 101 29.42 3.56 5.00
C ILE A 101 29.62 3.47 3.48
N PRO A 102 30.85 3.32 2.94
CA PRO A 102 31.07 3.19 1.49
C PRO A 102 30.43 1.95 0.87
N ASP A 103 30.16 0.93 1.69
CA ASP A 103 29.64 -0.38 1.32
C ASP A 103 28.15 -0.57 1.65
N THR A 104 27.44 0.52 2.00
CA THR A 104 26.03 0.49 2.43
C THR A 104 25.10 1.16 1.40
N LEU A 105 24.00 0.49 1.06
CA LEU A 105 22.92 1.03 0.23
C LEU A 105 21.58 0.98 0.97
N ILE A 106 20.83 2.08 0.91
CA ILE A 106 19.47 2.16 1.45
C ILE A 106 18.49 1.72 0.36
N VAL A 107 17.55 0.83 0.72
CA VAL A 107 16.47 0.39 -0.14
C VAL A 107 15.13 0.68 0.53
N VAL A 108 14.27 1.49 -0.09
CA VAL A 108 12.89 1.72 0.39
C VAL A 108 11.93 0.93 -0.48
N LEU A 109 11.11 0.09 0.15
CA LEU A 109 10.07 -0.71 -0.48
C LEU A 109 8.73 0.02 -0.42
N LEU A 110 8.13 0.25 -1.60
CA LEU A 110 6.79 0.79 -1.78
C LEU A 110 5.89 -0.25 -2.44
N ASP A 111 4.58 -0.19 -2.25
CA ASP A 111 3.63 -1.15 -2.85
C ASP A 111 2.59 -0.42 -3.72
N TRP A 112 2.42 -0.89 -4.96
CA TRP A 112 1.39 -0.43 -5.89
C TRP A 112 -0.06 -0.71 -5.44
N SER A 113 -0.27 -1.41 -4.32
CA SER A 113 -1.60 -1.45 -3.68
C SER A 113 -2.03 -0.13 -3.05
N GLN A 114 -1.07 0.70 -2.62
CA GLN A 114 -1.34 1.93 -1.88
C GLN A 114 -0.45 3.09 -2.42
N PRO A 115 -0.55 3.42 -3.72
CA PRO A 115 0.28 4.48 -4.31
C PRO A 115 0.10 5.83 -3.64
N HIS A 116 -1.12 6.16 -3.17
CA HIS A 116 -1.43 7.40 -2.47
C HIS A 116 -0.53 7.69 -1.25
N LEU A 117 0.03 6.66 -0.60
CA LEU A 117 0.88 6.84 0.58
C LEU A 117 2.37 7.06 0.27
N TRP A 118 2.78 6.93 -1.00
CA TRP A 118 4.19 6.77 -1.34
C TRP A 118 5.08 7.94 -0.92
N LEU A 119 4.65 9.19 -1.19
CA LEU A 119 5.45 10.36 -0.81
C LEU A 119 5.48 10.54 0.71
N ARG A 120 4.39 10.27 1.41
CA ARG A 120 4.34 10.29 2.88
C ARG A 120 5.28 9.24 3.48
N GLN A 121 5.20 7.99 3.02
CA GLN A 121 6.06 6.89 3.46
C GLN A 121 7.53 7.18 3.19
N LEU A 122 7.86 7.66 1.98
CA LEU A 122 9.23 8.02 1.62
C LEU A 122 9.77 9.14 2.52
N ARG A 123 8.95 10.18 2.78
CA ARG A 123 9.33 11.29 3.67
C ARG A 123 9.64 10.78 5.08
N GLU A 124 8.77 9.94 5.64
CA GLU A 124 8.96 9.37 6.98
C GLU A 124 10.27 8.56 7.09
N TRP A 125 10.57 7.73 6.09
CA TRP A 125 11.82 6.97 6.05
C TRP A 125 13.05 7.88 5.97
N ILE A 126 13.01 8.89 5.10
CA ILE A 126 14.13 9.82 4.94
C ILE A 126 14.35 10.65 6.20
N LEU A 127 13.29 11.14 6.84
CA LEU A 127 13.40 11.90 8.09
C LEU A 127 13.95 11.05 9.24
N MET A 128 13.50 9.80 9.37
CA MET A 128 14.05 8.86 10.35
C MET A 128 15.54 8.60 10.10
N LEU A 129 15.93 8.38 8.84
CA LEU A 129 17.33 8.17 8.47
C LEU A 129 18.18 9.41 8.76
N ARG A 130 17.73 10.62 8.38
CA ARG A 130 18.42 11.87 8.70
C ARG A 130 18.67 11.99 10.21
N GLN A 131 17.68 11.67 11.03
CA GLN A 131 17.83 11.66 12.48
C GLN A 131 18.93 10.69 12.96
N VAL A 132 19.02 9.49 12.37
CA VAL A 132 20.10 8.54 12.69
C VAL A 132 21.45 9.05 12.22
N LEU A 133 21.56 9.52 10.98
CA LEU A 133 22.83 9.92 10.36
C LEU A 133 23.46 11.14 11.05
N ILE A 134 22.64 12.09 11.52
CA ILE A 134 23.12 13.28 12.27
C ILE A 134 23.68 12.90 13.65
N THR A 135 23.28 11.74 14.21
CA THR A 135 23.77 11.28 15.53
C THR A 135 25.08 10.50 15.45
N LEU A 136 25.58 10.20 14.24
CA LEU A 136 26.86 9.54 14.05
C LEU A 136 28.03 10.49 14.37
N ASP A 137 29.22 9.92 14.53
CA ASP A 137 30.43 10.68 14.82
C ASP A 137 30.98 11.42 13.58
N ASP A 138 31.90 12.35 13.81
CA ASP A 138 32.50 13.18 12.76
C ASP A 138 33.22 12.33 11.70
N ASP A 139 33.80 11.18 12.09
CA ASP A 139 34.48 10.26 11.17
C ASP A 139 33.48 9.62 10.19
N CYS A 140 32.29 9.23 10.66
CA CYS A 140 31.19 8.82 9.78
C CYS A 140 30.73 9.98 8.88
N GLY A 141 30.64 11.19 9.42
CA GLY A 141 30.30 12.39 8.66
C GLY A 141 31.23 12.62 7.47
N ASN A 142 32.55 12.55 7.70
CA ASN A 142 33.57 12.69 6.68
C ASN A 142 33.49 11.57 5.62
N ALA A 143 33.25 10.33 6.05
CA ALA A 143 33.09 9.20 5.13
C ALA A 143 31.86 9.37 4.23
N MET A 144 30.75 9.87 4.78
CA MET A 144 29.54 10.17 4.01
C MET A 144 29.76 11.30 3.00
N GLU A 145 30.46 12.38 3.38
CA GLU A 145 30.76 13.49 2.46
C GLU A 145 31.61 13.02 1.27
N GLN A 146 32.69 12.27 1.54
CA GLN A 146 33.54 11.68 0.50
C GLN A 146 32.75 10.74 -0.41
N LEU A 147 31.87 9.91 0.17
CA LEU A 147 31.01 9.03 -0.59
C LEU A 147 30.07 9.82 -1.51
N MET A 148 29.44 10.89 -1.02
CA MET A 148 28.56 11.74 -1.83
C MET A 148 29.30 12.46 -2.96
N ASP A 149 30.54 12.91 -2.72
CA ASP A 149 31.39 13.50 -3.77
C ASP A 149 31.63 12.51 -4.91
N GLU A 150 31.97 11.26 -4.60
CA GLU A 150 32.15 10.21 -5.61
C GLU A 150 30.84 9.88 -6.35
N TRP A 151 29.74 9.78 -5.60
CA TRP A 151 28.45 9.37 -6.14
C TRP A 151 27.84 10.39 -7.11
N ARG A 152 28.21 11.67 -7.02
CA ARG A 152 27.79 12.68 -8.02
C ARG A 152 28.26 12.35 -9.43
N ASP A 153 29.36 11.62 -9.57
CA ASP A 153 29.96 11.26 -10.87
C ASP A 153 29.71 9.80 -11.30
N ARG A 154 29.38 8.89 -10.37
CA ARG A 154 29.17 7.45 -10.66
C ARG A 154 28.03 7.22 -11.65
N GLY A 155 28.32 6.60 -12.79
CA GLY A 155 27.30 6.27 -13.79
C GLY A 155 26.73 7.48 -14.55
N ARG A 156 27.30 8.68 -14.35
CA ARG A 156 26.93 9.87 -15.11
C ARG A 156 27.46 9.75 -16.54
N GLY A 157 26.63 10.10 -17.53
CA GLY A 157 27.07 10.11 -18.93
C GLY A 157 28.23 11.08 -19.15
N GLY A 158 29.39 10.55 -19.57
CA GLY A 158 30.63 11.33 -19.68
C GLY A 158 31.40 11.49 -18.37
N GLY A 159 30.96 10.89 -17.27
CA GLY A 159 31.72 10.81 -16.02
C GLY A 159 32.90 9.83 -16.13
N SER A 160 33.86 9.98 -15.22
CA SER A 160 35.04 9.12 -15.12
C SER A 160 34.76 7.76 -14.46
N LEU A 161 33.57 7.58 -13.88
CA LEU A 161 33.19 6.38 -13.13
C LEU A 161 31.94 5.72 -13.74
N ASN A 162 32.00 4.40 -13.91
CA ASN A 162 30.83 3.56 -14.12
C ASN A 162 29.97 3.55 -12.84
N LEU A 163 28.72 3.06 -12.95
CA LEU A 163 27.82 3.00 -11.80
C LEU A 163 28.38 2.14 -10.65
N ASP A 164 29.14 1.09 -10.99
CA ASP A 164 29.80 0.21 -10.03
C ASP A 164 31.08 0.80 -9.40
N GLY A 165 31.39 2.08 -9.68
CA GLY A 165 32.56 2.77 -9.16
C GLY A 165 33.86 2.44 -9.88
N THR A 166 33.84 1.57 -10.91
CA THR A 166 35.03 1.33 -11.74
C THR A 166 35.29 2.49 -12.68
N GLN A 167 36.54 2.68 -13.10
CA GLN A 167 36.89 3.71 -14.07
C GLN A 167 36.16 3.47 -15.41
N ALA A 168 35.50 4.50 -15.92
CA ALA A 168 34.97 4.54 -17.27
C ALA A 168 36.13 4.65 -18.28
N ASN A 169 35.93 4.17 -19.51
CA ASN A 169 36.96 4.25 -20.56
C ASN A 169 37.34 5.71 -20.89
N GLU A 170 38.57 5.92 -21.37
CA GLU A 170 39.25 7.22 -21.62
C GLU A 170 38.55 8.21 -22.57
N ASP A 171 37.42 7.84 -23.19
CA ASP A 171 36.57 8.74 -24.00
C ASP A 171 35.58 9.58 -23.16
N ALA A 172 35.68 9.51 -21.83
CA ALA A 172 34.90 10.36 -20.92
C ALA A 172 35.30 11.84 -21.10
N GLY A 173 34.38 12.64 -21.65
CA GLY A 173 34.51 14.09 -21.66
C GLY A 173 34.54 14.68 -20.24
N ALA A 174 34.73 15.99 -20.10
CA ALA A 174 34.57 16.62 -18.80
C ALA A 174 33.12 16.48 -18.31
N ALA A 175 32.93 16.08 -17.05
CA ALA A 175 31.60 16.01 -16.43
C ALA A 175 30.94 17.39 -16.51
N LEU A 176 29.71 17.42 -17.05
CA LEU A 176 28.91 18.63 -17.06
C LEU A 176 28.48 18.96 -15.61
N PRO A 177 28.33 20.26 -15.27
CA PRO A 177 27.81 20.63 -13.96
C PRO A 177 26.43 20.01 -13.71
N LEU A 178 26.12 19.75 -12.45
CA LEU A 178 24.83 19.22 -12.02
C LEU A 178 23.68 20.10 -12.49
N GLY A 179 22.62 19.46 -12.97
CA GLY A 179 21.37 20.13 -13.28
C GLY A 179 20.61 20.58 -12.02
N PRO A 180 19.56 21.40 -12.18
CA PRO A 180 18.71 21.79 -11.06
C PRO A 180 18.02 20.56 -10.45
N GLY A 181 17.88 20.52 -9.13
CA GLY A 181 17.33 19.39 -8.39
C GLY A 181 18.25 18.18 -8.27
N GLU A 182 19.38 18.10 -8.98
CA GLU A 182 20.30 16.95 -8.87
C GLU A 182 21.17 17.08 -7.62
N TRP A 183 21.09 16.09 -6.71
CA TRP A 183 21.91 16.00 -5.49
C TRP A 183 21.77 17.18 -4.50
N GLU A 184 20.65 17.91 -4.52
CA GLU A 184 20.39 19.00 -3.57
C GLU A 184 20.20 18.51 -2.12
N ASP A 185 19.76 17.27 -1.93
CA ASP A 185 19.45 16.66 -0.62
C ASP A 185 20.13 15.29 -0.45
N GLY A 186 21.40 15.18 -0.85
CA GLY A 186 22.19 13.95 -0.65
C GLY A 186 22.12 13.47 0.81
N LEU A 187 21.79 12.19 1.03
CA LEU A 187 21.57 11.65 2.37
C LEU A 187 22.86 11.27 3.10
N GLY A 188 24.00 11.21 2.41
CA GLY A 188 25.25 10.63 2.94
C GLY A 188 25.43 9.15 2.60
N LEU A 189 24.34 8.47 2.21
CA LEU A 189 24.33 7.10 1.69
C LEU A 189 23.48 7.04 0.41
N PRO A 190 23.80 6.15 -0.55
CA PRO A 190 23.00 5.97 -1.74
C PRO A 190 21.62 5.39 -1.42
N LEU A 191 20.61 5.79 -2.19
CA LEU A 191 19.22 5.39 -2.03
C LEU A 191 18.66 4.72 -3.30
N CYS A 192 17.94 3.63 -3.10
CA CYS A 192 17.18 2.92 -4.14
C CYS A 192 15.74 2.77 -3.68
N VAL A 193 14.78 3.15 -4.52
CA VAL A 193 13.35 2.96 -4.27
C VAL A 193 12.83 1.86 -5.18
N VAL A 194 12.19 0.86 -4.58
CA VAL A 194 11.61 -0.29 -5.27
C VAL A 194 10.10 -0.27 -5.09
N CYS A 195 9.36 0.01 -6.16
CA CYS A 195 7.90 -0.09 -6.16
C CYS A 195 7.50 -1.52 -6.55
N GLN A 196 7.04 -2.30 -5.59
CA GLN A 196 6.63 -3.69 -5.74
C GLN A 196 5.21 -3.82 -6.28
N ASN A 197 4.87 -5.01 -6.78
CA ASN A 197 3.56 -5.37 -7.28
C ASN A 197 3.05 -4.49 -8.43
N ALA A 198 3.90 -4.14 -9.40
CA ALA A 198 3.50 -3.32 -10.54
C ALA A 198 2.40 -3.96 -11.43
N ASP A 199 2.15 -5.27 -11.31
CA ASP A 199 0.97 -5.92 -11.88
C ASP A 199 -0.36 -5.36 -11.35
N LYS A 200 -0.39 -4.78 -10.13
CA LYS A 200 -1.57 -4.10 -9.59
C LYS A 200 -1.94 -2.83 -10.35
N MET A 201 -1.07 -2.27 -11.20
CA MET A 201 -1.43 -1.16 -12.09
C MET A 201 -2.59 -1.55 -13.03
N GLU A 202 -2.61 -2.80 -13.51
CA GLU A 202 -3.70 -3.30 -14.34
C GLU A 202 -5.03 -3.38 -13.56
N LEU A 203 -4.96 -3.70 -12.27
CA LEU A 203 -6.12 -3.68 -11.38
C LEU A 203 -6.66 -2.26 -11.23
N LEU A 204 -5.79 -1.28 -10.94
CA LEU A 204 -6.16 0.13 -10.77
C LEU A 204 -6.85 0.70 -12.02
N GLU A 205 -6.35 0.37 -13.22
CA GLU A 205 -6.97 0.76 -14.48
C GLU A 205 -8.38 0.18 -14.64
N LYS A 206 -8.57 -1.09 -14.26
CA LYS A 206 -9.85 -1.80 -14.41
C LYS A 206 -10.89 -1.41 -13.36
N THR A 207 -10.50 -1.25 -12.10
CA THR A 207 -11.44 -1.05 -10.98
C THR A 207 -11.63 0.41 -10.61
N HIS A 208 -10.59 1.23 -10.71
CA HIS A 208 -10.63 2.66 -10.34
C HIS A 208 -10.59 3.60 -11.55
N GLY A 209 -10.53 3.04 -12.77
CA GLY A 209 -10.60 3.81 -14.01
C GLY A 209 -9.33 4.59 -14.34
N TRP A 210 -8.23 4.32 -13.65
CA TRP A 210 -6.94 4.97 -13.87
C TRP A 210 -6.50 4.88 -15.32
N LYS A 211 -5.77 5.90 -15.77
CA LYS A 211 -5.28 6.08 -17.13
C LYS A 211 -3.76 6.15 -17.13
N GLU A 212 -3.20 6.01 -18.32
CA GLU A 212 -1.75 6.15 -18.52
C GLU A 212 -1.21 7.47 -17.99
N ALA A 213 -1.99 8.55 -18.13
CA ALA A 213 -1.63 9.86 -17.59
C ALA A 213 -1.47 9.85 -16.05
N ASP A 214 -2.26 9.04 -15.34
CA ASP A 214 -2.17 8.94 -13.88
C ASP A 214 -0.88 8.20 -13.48
N PHE A 215 -0.54 7.12 -14.15
CA PHE A 215 0.71 6.40 -13.90
C PHE A 215 1.95 7.24 -14.23
N ASP A 216 1.91 7.99 -15.33
CA ASP A 216 2.98 8.92 -15.71
C ASP A 216 3.15 10.04 -14.68
N GLN A 217 2.05 10.57 -14.16
CA GLN A 217 2.06 11.63 -13.18
C GLN A 217 2.68 11.16 -11.86
N ILE A 218 2.34 9.96 -11.37
CA ILE A 218 3.02 9.34 -10.21
C ILE A 218 4.52 9.20 -10.46
N LEU A 219 4.89 8.73 -11.66
CA LEU A 219 6.28 8.57 -12.03
C LEU A 219 7.02 9.92 -12.04
N GLN A 220 6.38 11.00 -12.49
CA GLN A 220 6.93 12.36 -12.44
C GLN A 220 7.15 12.85 -11.01
N TYR A 221 6.21 12.59 -10.09
CA TYR A 221 6.39 12.90 -8.66
C TYR A 221 7.59 12.17 -8.06
N LEU A 222 7.63 10.83 -8.20
CA LEU A 222 8.72 10.02 -7.67
C LEU A 222 10.08 10.44 -8.24
N ARG A 223 10.17 10.63 -9.56
CA ARG A 223 11.42 11.03 -10.20
C ARG A 223 11.91 12.40 -9.71
N THR A 224 11.00 13.35 -9.50
CA THR A 224 11.35 14.69 -8.99
C THR A 224 11.94 14.62 -7.58
N VAL A 225 11.27 13.93 -6.65
CA VAL A 225 11.74 13.86 -5.26
C VAL A 225 13.02 13.02 -5.13
N LEU A 226 13.15 11.95 -5.91
CA LEU A 226 14.33 11.08 -5.90
C LEU A 226 15.56 11.71 -6.56
N LEU A 227 15.37 12.62 -7.52
CA LEU A 227 16.46 13.36 -8.15
C LEU A 227 17.26 14.18 -7.12
N ARG A 228 16.56 14.79 -6.15
CA ARG A 228 17.18 15.54 -5.06
C ARG A 228 18.15 14.70 -4.23
N HIS A 229 17.87 13.41 -4.10
CA HIS A 229 18.70 12.48 -3.34
C HIS A 229 19.73 11.71 -4.20
N GLY A 230 19.76 11.93 -5.53
CA GLY A 230 20.57 11.12 -6.44
C GLY A 230 20.15 9.64 -6.49
N ALA A 231 18.91 9.35 -6.11
CA ALA A 231 18.42 8.00 -5.89
C ALA A 231 18.03 7.29 -7.20
N SER A 232 17.95 5.96 -7.13
CA SER A 232 17.38 5.14 -8.22
C SER A 232 15.92 4.78 -7.95
N LEU A 233 15.18 4.50 -9.02
CA LEU A 233 13.80 4.02 -8.98
C LEU A 233 13.65 2.78 -9.86
N ILE A 234 13.01 1.75 -9.35
CA ILE A 234 12.70 0.54 -10.13
C ILE A 234 11.33 -0.02 -9.76
N TYR A 235 10.57 -0.45 -10.76
CA TYR A 235 9.35 -1.20 -10.55
C TYR A 235 9.62 -2.70 -10.64
N SER A 236 8.95 -3.46 -9.78
CA SER A 236 9.05 -4.90 -9.74
C SER A 236 7.67 -5.55 -9.72
N THR A 237 7.59 -6.70 -10.38
CA THR A 237 6.41 -7.56 -10.38
C THR A 237 6.83 -8.93 -9.86
N PRO A 238 6.03 -9.57 -9.00
CA PRO A 238 6.34 -10.90 -8.50
C PRO A 238 6.65 -11.87 -9.63
N ASN A 239 7.75 -12.62 -9.50
CA ASN A 239 8.22 -13.62 -10.47
C ASN A 239 8.64 -13.07 -11.86
N ALA A 240 8.64 -11.76 -12.08
CA ALA A 240 9.14 -11.16 -13.31
C ALA A 240 10.65 -10.92 -13.23
N SER A 241 11.37 -11.23 -14.31
CA SER A 241 12.78 -10.87 -14.42
C SER A 241 12.92 -9.35 -14.55
N THR A 242 13.58 -8.71 -13.60
CA THR A 242 13.89 -7.28 -13.61
C THR A 242 15.40 -7.06 -13.64
N GLN A 243 15.83 -5.81 -13.83
CA GLN A 243 17.25 -5.42 -13.68
C GLN A 243 17.62 -5.12 -12.22
N LEU A 244 16.78 -5.50 -11.25
CA LEU A 244 17.00 -5.24 -9.82
C LEU A 244 18.35 -5.78 -9.31
N PRO A 245 18.77 -7.03 -9.62
CA PRO A 245 20.08 -7.52 -9.18
C PRO A 245 21.21 -6.66 -9.72
N SER A 246 21.20 -6.36 -11.02
CA SER A 246 22.23 -5.53 -11.64
C SER A 246 22.27 -4.11 -11.04
N LEU A 247 21.11 -3.50 -10.80
CA LEU A 247 21.03 -2.17 -10.18
C LEU A 247 21.63 -2.16 -8.78
N VAL A 248 21.21 -3.10 -7.92
CA VAL A 248 21.65 -3.17 -6.53
C VAL A 248 23.12 -3.56 -6.43
N HIS A 249 23.56 -4.55 -7.21
CA HIS A 249 24.97 -4.99 -7.21
C HIS A 249 25.90 -3.88 -7.70
N SER A 250 25.56 -3.19 -8.80
CA SER A 250 26.34 -2.04 -9.24
C SER A 250 26.30 -0.91 -8.22
N SER A 251 25.16 -0.62 -7.60
CA SER A 251 25.08 0.42 -6.56
C SER A 251 25.94 0.10 -5.33
N LEU A 252 26.14 -1.19 -5.01
CA LEU A 252 27.05 -1.63 -3.95
C LEU A 252 28.52 -1.67 -4.38
N GLY A 253 28.85 -1.24 -5.60
CA GLY A 253 30.21 -1.32 -6.15
C GLY A 253 30.67 -2.75 -6.42
N ILE A 254 29.74 -3.67 -6.68
CA ILE A 254 30.04 -5.05 -7.06
C ILE A 254 30.13 -5.10 -8.59
N THR A 255 31.37 -5.20 -9.08
CA THR A 255 31.66 -5.32 -10.51
C THR A 255 31.65 -6.77 -10.95
N SER A 256 30.84 -7.09 -11.96
CA SER A 256 31.02 -8.34 -12.69
C SER A 256 32.13 -8.20 -13.73
N LEU A 257 33.10 -9.10 -13.69
CA LEU A 257 34.16 -9.25 -14.67
C LEU A 257 33.64 -9.89 -15.97
N LEU A 258 32.57 -10.68 -15.90
CA LEU A 258 31.97 -11.37 -17.04
C LEU A 258 30.84 -10.58 -17.73
N LYS A 259 30.00 -9.88 -16.96
CA LYS A 259 28.83 -9.15 -17.47
C LYS A 259 29.05 -7.65 -17.36
N LYS A 260 29.41 -7.01 -18.47
CA LYS A 260 29.59 -5.55 -18.57
C LYS A 260 28.41 -4.82 -19.24
N GLN A 261 27.23 -5.43 -19.29
CA GLN A 261 26.09 -4.75 -19.91
C GLN A 261 25.60 -3.61 -18.99
N PRO A 262 25.54 -2.37 -19.49
CA PRO A 262 25.04 -1.25 -18.71
C PRO A 262 23.54 -1.41 -18.46
N LEU A 263 23.05 -0.82 -17.37
CA LEU A 263 21.62 -0.76 -17.07
C LEU A 263 20.87 -0.07 -18.20
N LYS A 264 19.79 -0.71 -18.66
CA LYS A 264 18.89 -0.14 -19.66
C LYS A 264 17.74 0.58 -18.94
N HIS A 265 17.87 1.90 -18.83
CA HIS A 265 16.80 2.76 -18.32
C HIS A 265 15.50 2.59 -19.12
N ASN A 266 14.37 2.77 -18.45
CA ASN A 266 13.06 2.77 -19.07
C ASN A 266 12.10 3.65 -18.25
N THR A 267 11.48 4.63 -18.91
CA THR A 267 10.43 5.49 -18.34
C THR A 267 9.17 5.46 -19.19
N ILE A 268 9.04 4.49 -20.10
CA ILE A 268 7.98 4.42 -21.09
C ILE A 268 7.10 3.19 -20.84
N ASP A 269 7.69 2.01 -20.71
CA ASP A 269 6.90 0.81 -20.37
C ASP A 269 6.55 0.87 -18.87
N ARG A 270 5.30 1.24 -18.58
CA ARG A 270 4.80 1.60 -17.23
C ARG A 270 5.02 0.54 -16.15
N ASP A 271 5.05 -0.74 -16.51
CA ASP A 271 5.22 -1.89 -15.60
C ASP A 271 6.70 -2.28 -15.41
N LYS A 272 7.62 -1.65 -16.16
CA LYS A 272 9.06 -2.00 -16.22
C LYS A 272 9.95 -0.79 -16.02
N ILE A 273 9.50 0.16 -15.20
CA ILE A 273 10.25 1.39 -14.95
C ILE A 273 11.61 1.07 -14.32
N LEU A 274 12.65 1.69 -14.87
CA LEU A 274 13.98 1.73 -14.30
C LEU A 274 14.60 3.10 -14.56
N VAL A 275 14.88 3.82 -13.48
CA VAL A 275 15.63 5.07 -13.48
C VAL A 275 16.90 4.83 -12.66
N PRO A 276 18.05 4.60 -13.30
CA PRO A 276 19.31 4.44 -12.58
C PRO A 276 19.79 5.80 -12.02
N PRO A 277 20.70 5.80 -11.03
CA PRO A 277 21.28 7.02 -10.49
C PRO A 277 21.97 7.83 -11.60
N ASN A 278 21.99 9.16 -11.47
CA ASN A 278 22.65 10.09 -12.39
C ASN A 278 22.19 10.05 -13.87
N TRP A 279 21.07 9.39 -14.16
CA TRP A 279 20.49 9.39 -15.52
C TRP A 279 19.44 10.46 -15.74
N ASP A 280 18.63 10.76 -14.71
CA ASP A 280 17.46 11.62 -14.84
C ASP A 280 17.81 13.12 -14.83
N SER A 281 16.84 13.98 -15.18
CA SER A 281 16.94 15.44 -15.03
C SER A 281 15.56 16.09 -15.16
N TRP A 282 15.37 17.33 -14.67
CA TRP A 282 14.11 18.06 -14.82
C TRP A 282 13.59 18.10 -16.25
N GLY A 283 14.49 18.27 -17.22
CA GLY A 283 14.12 18.24 -18.65
C GLY A 283 13.50 16.91 -19.08
N LYS A 284 14.01 15.76 -18.60
CA LYS A 284 13.44 14.44 -18.90
C LYS A 284 12.14 14.16 -18.16
N ILE A 285 11.97 14.72 -16.96
CA ILE A 285 10.76 14.57 -16.15
C ILE A 285 9.61 15.36 -16.78
N ARG A 286 9.88 16.61 -17.16
CA ARG A 286 8.87 17.52 -17.70
C ARG A 286 8.28 17.05 -19.03
N VAL A 287 9.08 16.42 -19.90
CA VAL A 287 8.60 15.96 -21.22
C VAL A 287 7.77 14.68 -21.16
N LEU A 288 7.67 14.00 -20.01
CA LEU A 288 6.87 12.78 -19.89
C LEU A 288 5.38 13.10 -20.09
N ARG A 289 4.89 14.16 -19.43
CA ARG A 289 3.54 14.70 -19.59
C ARG A 289 3.53 16.21 -19.35
N ASP A 290 2.74 16.91 -20.17
CA ASP A 290 2.51 18.34 -20.04
C ASP A 290 1.73 18.67 -18.76
N GLY A 291 1.98 19.87 -18.20
CA GLY A 291 1.26 20.38 -17.03
C GLY A 291 1.86 19.99 -15.67
N PHE A 292 2.96 19.24 -15.65
CA PHE A 292 3.67 18.95 -14.40
C PHE A 292 4.71 20.01 -14.05
N ASP A 293 4.57 20.60 -12.86
CA ASP A 293 5.45 21.64 -12.34
C ASP A 293 6.56 21.02 -11.45
N VAL A 294 7.64 20.61 -12.12
CA VAL A 294 8.81 19.98 -11.47
C VAL A 294 9.42 20.88 -10.39
N GLU A 295 9.48 22.19 -10.64
CA GLU A 295 10.05 23.16 -9.72
C GLU A 295 9.28 23.20 -8.40
N THR A 296 7.95 23.32 -8.48
CA THR A 296 7.06 23.39 -7.33
C THR A 296 7.11 22.10 -6.51
N ILE A 297 7.10 20.93 -7.16
CA ILE A 297 7.21 19.65 -6.46
C ILE A 297 8.59 19.47 -5.81
N SER A 298 9.66 19.86 -6.50
CA SER A 298 11.00 19.82 -5.93
C SER A 298 11.07 20.70 -4.68
N ALA A 299 10.64 21.96 -4.76
CA ALA A 299 10.66 22.89 -3.64
C ALA A 299 9.80 22.41 -2.47
N GLY A 300 8.58 21.92 -2.72
CA GLY A 300 7.71 21.38 -1.68
C GLY A 300 8.28 20.14 -0.97
N TRP A 301 9.07 19.33 -1.68
CA TRP A 301 9.79 18.23 -1.04
C TRP A 301 10.90 18.72 -0.10
N ALA A 302 11.60 19.79 -0.45
CA ALA A 302 12.59 20.40 0.44
C ALA A 302 11.95 20.87 1.74
N GLU A 303 10.80 21.54 1.67
CA GLU A 303 10.04 21.98 2.85
C GLU A 303 9.53 20.80 3.68
N ASP A 304 9.03 19.75 3.03
CA ASP A 304 8.61 18.52 3.71
C ASP A 304 9.73 17.85 4.51
N LEU A 305 10.98 18.00 4.07
CA LEU A 305 12.16 17.45 4.74
C LEU A 305 12.74 18.33 5.86
N GLN A 306 12.21 19.54 6.07
CA GLN A 306 12.59 20.41 7.20
C GLN A 306 11.81 20.07 8.48
N LYS A 307 10.76 19.25 8.39
CA LYS A 307 9.94 18.82 9.52
C LYS A 307 10.72 17.93 10.48
N ALA A 308 10.47 18.08 11.78
CA ALA A 308 11.07 17.23 12.80
C ALA A 308 10.46 15.81 12.80
N TRP A 309 11.26 14.82 13.20
CA TRP A 309 10.83 13.44 13.35
C TRP A 309 10.98 12.96 14.81
N PRO A 310 10.02 12.19 15.37
CA PRO A 310 8.80 11.69 14.74
C PRO A 310 7.78 12.80 14.46
N ILE A 311 7.05 12.66 13.36
CA ILE A 311 5.95 13.56 13.02
C ILE A 311 4.84 13.31 14.05
N MET A 312 4.59 14.27 14.94
CA MET A 312 3.57 14.17 15.97
C MET A 312 2.22 14.62 15.41
N PRO A 313 1.14 13.82 15.53
CA PRO A 313 -0.17 14.15 14.97
C PRO A 313 -0.75 15.49 15.48
N ASP A 314 -0.45 15.87 16.72
CA ASP A 314 -1.05 17.04 17.39
C ASP A 314 -0.41 18.39 17.00
N LEU A 315 0.65 18.40 16.16
CA LEU A 315 1.30 19.64 15.70
C LEU A 315 0.83 20.10 14.32
N GLU A 316 0.00 19.32 13.61
CA GLU A 316 -0.62 19.77 12.35
C GLU A 316 -1.79 20.78 12.59
N PHE A 317 -2.21 20.98 13.86
CA PHE A 317 -3.28 21.90 14.25
C PHE A 317 -2.79 23.11 15.08
N SER A 318 -1.49 23.42 15.08
CA SER A 318 -1.10 24.74 15.56
C SER A 318 -1.39 25.75 14.45
N ASP A 319 -2.51 26.45 14.58
CA ASP A 319 -2.80 27.73 13.91
C ASP A 319 -1.67 28.73 14.22
N GLN A 320 -0.53 28.57 13.55
CA GLN A 320 0.38 29.67 13.31
C GLN A 320 -0.06 30.24 11.98
N ASP A 321 -0.61 31.46 12.05
CA ASP A 321 -0.88 32.35 10.94
C ASP A 321 0.42 32.64 10.16
N ASP A 322 0.98 31.64 9.47
CA ASP A 322 1.95 31.87 8.42
C ASP A 322 1.13 31.96 7.12
N GLU A 323 0.97 33.18 6.60
CA GLU A 323 0.36 33.45 5.29
C GLU A 323 1.25 32.94 4.13
N GLY A 324 2.05 31.90 4.36
CA GLY A 324 2.66 31.08 3.33
C GLY A 324 1.71 29.94 3.00
N LEU A 325 1.35 29.77 1.73
CA LEU A 325 0.84 28.47 1.29
C LEU A 325 1.90 27.43 1.67
N ASP A 326 1.65 26.59 2.66
CA ASP A 326 2.55 25.51 3.08
C ASP A 326 2.80 24.60 1.87
N LEU A 327 3.89 24.89 1.17
CA LEU A 327 4.25 24.20 -0.05
C LEU A 327 4.77 22.82 0.36
N SER A 328 3.92 21.80 0.25
CA SER A 328 4.28 20.41 0.55
C SER A 328 4.06 19.55 -0.69
N ALA A 329 5.10 18.81 -1.08
CA ALA A 329 4.98 17.85 -2.17
C ALA A 329 4.11 16.66 -1.76
N VAL A 330 4.12 16.28 -0.47
CA VAL A 330 3.26 15.23 0.07
C VAL A 330 1.79 15.61 -0.03
N THR A 331 1.40 16.83 0.40
CA THR A 331 0.00 17.25 0.33
C THR A 331 -0.47 17.36 -1.12
N LEU A 332 0.32 17.99 -2.00
CA LEU A 332 0.02 18.08 -3.43
C LEU A 332 -0.15 16.71 -4.10
N TYR A 333 0.63 15.72 -3.67
CA TYR A 333 0.54 14.35 -4.17
C TYR A 333 -0.71 13.63 -3.68
N GLU A 334 -1.02 13.70 -2.38
CA GLU A 334 -2.17 13.03 -1.77
C GLU A 334 -3.51 13.66 -2.20
N ASP A 335 -3.54 14.97 -2.37
CA ASP A 335 -4.70 15.68 -2.93
C ASP A 335 -5.01 15.20 -4.36
N TRP A 336 -3.99 14.81 -5.11
CA TRP A 336 -4.12 14.34 -6.48
C TRP A 336 -4.33 12.81 -6.60
N VAL A 337 -3.67 11.99 -5.77
CA VAL A 337 -3.81 10.52 -5.75
C VAL A 337 -4.81 10.10 -4.67
N PRO A 338 -6.11 9.91 -5.00
CA PRO A 338 -7.08 9.50 -4.01
C PRO A 338 -6.81 8.07 -3.51
N ASP A 339 -7.17 7.82 -2.25
CA ASP A 339 -7.16 6.47 -1.71
C ASP A 339 -8.23 5.59 -2.41
N ALA A 340 -7.74 4.67 -3.23
CA ALA A 340 -8.55 3.69 -3.94
C ALA A 340 -9.37 2.79 -2.98
N SER A 341 -8.90 2.58 -1.74
CA SER A 341 -9.60 1.78 -0.72
C SER A 341 -10.88 2.46 -0.22
N MET A 342 -10.92 3.80 -0.22
CA MET A 342 -12.04 4.60 0.28
C MET A 342 -13.16 4.75 -0.75
N SER A 343 -12.89 4.51 -2.03
CA SER A 343 -13.86 4.68 -3.12
C SER A 343 -14.99 3.64 -3.11
N GLY A 344 -14.87 2.55 -2.34
CA GLY A 344 -15.88 1.49 -2.24
C GLY A 344 -17.09 1.80 -1.35
N LEU A 345 -17.08 2.90 -0.60
CA LEU A 345 -18.05 3.19 0.48
C LEU A 345 -18.73 4.57 0.37
N HIS A 346 -18.75 5.19 -0.82
CA HIS A 346 -19.46 6.45 -1.01
C HIS A 346 -20.99 6.23 -0.98
N ILE A 347 -21.57 6.14 0.21
CA ILE A 347 -23.00 6.35 0.44
C ILE A 347 -23.25 7.85 0.18
N PRO A 348 -24.18 8.24 -0.71
CA PRO A 348 -24.46 9.65 -0.95
C PRO A 348 -25.16 10.23 0.30
N GLY A 349 -24.37 10.89 1.14
CA GLY A 349 -24.81 11.65 2.31
C GLY A 349 -23.83 12.80 2.58
N PRO A 350 -24.23 13.83 3.35
CA PRO A 350 -23.34 14.96 3.64
C PRO A 350 -22.09 14.45 4.36
N SER A 351 -20.92 14.94 3.92
CA SER A 351 -19.60 14.53 4.38
C SER A 351 -19.49 14.55 5.91
N LEU A 352 -19.34 13.37 6.50
CA LEU A 352 -18.82 13.22 7.85
C LEU A 352 -17.38 12.76 7.71
N ASP A 353 -16.49 13.47 8.38
CA ASP A 353 -15.05 13.25 8.40
C ASP A 353 -14.72 11.77 8.61
N SER A 354 -13.91 11.23 7.71
CA SER A 354 -13.77 9.80 7.45
C SER A 354 -12.74 9.08 8.33
N THR A 355 -12.43 9.62 9.51
CA THR A 355 -11.50 8.97 10.48
C THR A 355 -12.17 8.49 11.76
N SER A 356 -13.47 8.71 11.95
CA SER A 356 -14.18 8.23 13.14
C SER A 356 -15.33 7.30 12.78
N LEU A 357 -15.09 6.00 12.87
CA LEU A 357 -16.16 5.00 13.04
C LEU A 357 -16.57 4.89 14.52
N GLU A 358 -16.25 5.88 15.34
CA GLU A 358 -16.59 5.90 16.75
C GLU A 358 -17.77 6.87 16.94
N THR A 359 -18.95 6.30 17.17
CA THR A 359 -20.05 7.09 17.73
C THR A 359 -19.64 7.50 19.13
N ASN A 360 -19.35 8.79 19.33
CA ASN A 360 -19.00 9.33 20.63
C ASN A 360 -20.21 9.15 21.57
N ALA A 361 -20.14 8.15 22.44
CA ALA A 361 -21.23 7.84 23.35
C ALA A 361 -21.36 9.00 24.34
N ALA A 362 -22.55 9.59 24.43
CA ALA A 362 -22.81 10.65 25.40
C ALA A 362 -22.46 10.18 26.81
N ASP A 363 -21.83 11.05 27.60
CA ASP A 363 -21.48 10.74 28.98
C ASP A 363 -22.71 10.24 29.76
N THR A 364 -22.54 9.12 30.44
CA THR A 364 -23.63 8.39 31.10
C THR A 364 -24.39 9.24 32.11
N GLN A 365 -23.70 10.12 32.84
CA GLN A 365 -24.33 10.99 33.83
C GLN A 365 -25.12 12.11 33.16
N SER A 366 -24.59 12.65 32.06
CA SER A 366 -25.26 13.66 31.23
C SER A 366 -26.57 13.13 30.65
N PHE A 367 -26.55 11.91 30.09
CA PHE A 367 -27.74 11.23 29.57
C PHE A 367 -28.78 10.94 30.67
N LEU A 368 -28.36 10.40 31.82
CA LEU A 368 -29.27 10.10 32.93
C LEU A 368 -29.91 11.36 33.53
N ALA A 369 -29.15 12.46 33.62
CA ALA A 369 -29.67 13.73 34.09
C ALA A 369 -30.77 14.27 33.17
N GLU A 370 -30.60 14.11 31.85
CA GLU A 370 -31.58 14.53 30.86
C GLU A 370 -32.85 13.66 30.92
N GLN A 371 -32.70 12.34 31.03
CA GLN A 371 -33.83 11.42 31.19
C GLN A 371 -34.58 11.61 32.51
N THR A 372 -33.89 12.01 33.58
CA THR A 372 -34.53 12.31 34.88
C THR A 372 -35.47 13.52 34.75
N LYS A 373 -35.07 14.56 33.99
CA LYS A 373 -35.94 15.71 33.72
C LYS A 373 -37.17 15.32 32.90
N VAL A 374 -37.00 14.45 31.90
CA VAL A 374 -38.11 13.92 31.11
C VAL A 374 -39.08 13.14 32.02
N LEU A 375 -38.58 12.28 32.89
CA LEU A 375 -39.40 11.53 33.86
C LEU A 375 -40.13 12.43 34.85
N GLU A 376 -39.48 13.48 35.38
CA GLU A 376 -40.13 14.45 36.27
C GLU A 376 -41.24 15.22 35.57
N SER A 377 -41.02 15.60 34.30
CA SER A 377 -42.04 16.26 33.50
C SER A 377 -43.25 15.33 33.22
N ALA A 378 -42.99 14.07 32.87
CA ALA A 378 -44.04 13.07 32.66
C ALA A 378 -44.80 12.76 33.96
N LYS A 379 -44.11 12.77 35.11
CA LYS A 379 -44.73 12.62 36.43
C LYS A 379 -45.63 13.81 36.76
N ALA A 380 -45.18 15.04 36.51
CA ALA A 380 -45.99 16.24 36.70
C ALA A 380 -47.23 16.28 35.78
N LEU A 381 -47.14 15.72 34.57
CA LEU A 381 -48.27 15.57 33.66
C LEU A 381 -49.23 14.43 34.05
N SER A 382 -48.78 13.46 34.84
CA SER A 382 -49.60 12.31 35.27
C SER A 382 -50.18 12.44 36.68
N GLU A 383 -49.85 13.51 37.43
CA GLU A 383 -50.54 13.80 38.69
C GLU A 383 -52.00 14.21 38.43
N PRO A 384 -52.99 13.48 38.99
CA PRO A 384 -54.39 13.83 38.81
C PRO A 384 -54.71 15.12 39.59
N LYS A 385 -55.26 16.12 38.89
CA LYS A 385 -55.80 17.34 39.53
C LYS A 385 -56.81 16.96 40.62
N PRO A 386 -56.74 17.54 41.83
CA PRO A 386 -57.70 17.24 42.88
C PRO A 386 -59.03 17.89 42.53
N GLY A 387 -60.04 17.11 42.12
CA GLY A 387 -61.39 17.69 41.91
C GLY A 387 -62.44 16.94 41.10
N THR A 388 -62.17 15.79 40.49
CA THR A 388 -63.21 15.07 39.72
C THR A 388 -63.52 13.70 40.31
N ALA A 389 -64.46 13.68 41.25
CA ALA A 389 -65.12 12.46 41.71
C ALA A 389 -66.00 11.89 40.59
N ALA A 390 -65.57 10.80 39.96
CA ALA A 390 -66.45 9.93 39.17
C ALA A 390 -66.59 8.56 39.85
N ARG A 391 -67.76 8.41 40.47
CA ARG A 391 -68.37 7.25 41.11
C ARG A 391 -67.98 5.89 40.48
N ARG A 392 -67.12 5.13 41.17
CA ARG A 392 -66.88 3.71 40.88
C ARG A 392 -68.10 2.87 41.28
N LYS A 393 -68.66 2.09 40.34
CA LYS A 393 -69.52 0.94 40.67
C LYS A 393 -68.61 -0.22 41.15
N PRO A 394 -68.96 -0.93 42.23
CA PRO A 394 -68.21 -2.10 42.65
C PRO A 394 -68.62 -3.32 41.83
N GLY A 395 -67.66 -4.01 41.23
CA GLY A 395 -67.88 -5.29 40.57
C GLY A 395 -67.46 -5.34 39.11
N ALA A 396 -66.17 -5.18 38.84
CA ALA A 396 -65.49 -5.76 37.69
C ALA A 396 -63.98 -5.72 37.98
N LEU A 397 -63.34 -6.88 38.00
CA LEU A 397 -61.88 -6.99 37.95
C LEU A 397 -61.45 -6.53 36.54
N PRO A 398 -60.56 -5.53 36.39
CA PRO A 398 -59.96 -5.26 35.08
C PRO A 398 -58.81 -6.25 34.85
N ASP A 399 -58.87 -6.90 33.71
CA ASP A 399 -57.78 -7.67 33.10
C ASP A 399 -56.58 -6.75 32.82
N GLU A 400 -55.38 -7.14 33.23
CA GLU A 400 -54.12 -6.38 33.07
C GLU A 400 -53.50 -6.55 31.66
N SER A 401 -54.31 -6.62 30.60
CA SER A 401 -53.83 -6.87 29.23
C SER A 401 -53.85 -5.65 28.30
N GLU A 402 -54.43 -4.51 28.70
CA GLU A 402 -54.58 -3.32 27.84
C GLU A 402 -53.83 -2.08 28.36
N ARG A 403 -52.54 -2.18 28.68
CA ARG A 403 -51.75 -0.99 29.09
C ARG A 403 -50.55 -0.58 28.26
N PHE A 404 -50.31 -1.21 27.11
CA PHE A 404 -49.36 -0.68 26.14
C PHE A 404 -49.92 -0.82 24.73
N GLY A 405 -50.23 0.32 24.12
CA GLY A 405 -50.64 0.40 22.72
C GLY A 405 -49.46 0.03 21.82
N ASP A 406 -49.34 -1.25 21.50
CA ASP A 406 -48.38 -1.82 20.55
C ASP A 406 -48.71 -1.45 19.08
N SER A 407 -49.76 -0.65 18.86
CA SER A 407 -50.24 -0.28 17.52
C SER A 407 -49.53 0.94 16.94
N GLU A 408 -49.16 1.94 17.74
CA GLU A 408 -48.65 3.22 17.20
C GLU A 408 -47.18 3.15 16.74
N VAL A 409 -46.41 2.21 17.29
CA VAL A 409 -44.98 2.03 16.93
C VAL A 409 -44.82 1.22 15.63
N ARG A 410 -45.81 0.38 15.27
CA ARG A 410 -45.76 -0.46 14.06
C ARG A 410 -46.03 0.31 12.77
N ASP A 411 -46.74 1.45 12.86
CA ASP A 411 -47.11 2.23 11.66
C ASP A 411 -46.00 3.18 11.18
N HIS A 412 -44.91 3.34 11.93
CA HIS A 412 -43.80 4.26 11.60
C HIS A 412 -42.49 3.58 11.19
N ILE A 413 -42.44 2.25 11.17
CA ILE A 413 -41.26 1.47 10.77
C ILE A 413 -41.53 0.90 9.38
N GLY A 414 -40.77 1.35 8.38
CA GLY A 414 -40.83 0.80 7.02
C GLY A 414 -40.40 -0.68 6.98
N PRO A 415 -40.78 -1.43 5.93
CA PRO A 415 -40.54 -2.87 5.87
C PRO A 415 -39.03 -3.19 5.98
N VAL A 416 -38.69 -4.07 6.92
CA VAL A 416 -37.32 -4.50 7.17
C VAL A 416 -36.90 -5.45 6.04
N GLN A 417 -36.06 -4.96 5.13
CA GLN A 417 -35.50 -5.75 4.04
C GLN A 417 -34.12 -6.28 4.43
N VAL A 418 -33.95 -7.59 4.40
CA VAL A 418 -32.67 -8.24 4.69
C VAL A 418 -32.08 -8.75 3.36
N ASN A 419 -30.85 -8.33 3.05
CA ASN A 419 -30.14 -8.80 1.85
C ASN A 419 -29.43 -10.11 2.18
N MET A 420 -29.88 -11.22 1.59
CA MET A 420 -29.28 -12.53 1.76
C MET A 420 -28.78 -13.03 0.40
N GLY A 421 -27.49 -12.81 0.13
CA GLY A 421 -26.82 -13.29 -1.09
C GLY A 421 -27.18 -12.52 -2.36
N GLY A 422 -27.49 -11.23 -2.27
CA GLY A 422 -27.83 -10.38 -3.42
C GLY A 422 -29.32 -10.33 -3.76
N ILE A 423 -30.15 -11.01 -2.98
CA ILE A 423 -31.61 -10.99 -3.09
C ILE A 423 -32.17 -10.23 -1.89
N GLN A 424 -32.96 -9.19 -2.17
CA GLN A 424 -33.70 -8.45 -1.14
C GLN A 424 -34.89 -9.30 -0.69
N VAL A 425 -34.91 -9.67 0.58
CA VAL A 425 -36.00 -10.47 1.14
C VAL A 425 -36.73 -9.68 2.22
N ASP A 426 -38.05 -9.59 2.08
CA ASP A 426 -38.94 -8.95 3.05
C ASP A 426 -39.15 -9.88 4.25
N ALA A 427 -38.72 -9.43 5.43
CA ALA A 427 -38.81 -10.20 6.66
C ALA A 427 -40.26 -10.48 7.06
N ASP A 428 -41.19 -9.58 6.73
CA ASP A 428 -42.60 -9.72 7.08
C ASP A 428 -43.27 -10.82 6.25
N ASP A 429 -42.89 -11.00 4.97
CA ASP A 429 -43.39 -12.08 4.12
C ASP A 429 -42.90 -13.46 4.62
N MET A 430 -41.66 -13.55 5.09
CA MET A 430 -41.14 -14.77 5.69
C MET A 430 -41.86 -15.13 6.99
N LEU A 431 -42.09 -14.15 7.87
CA LEU A 431 -42.84 -14.34 9.11
C LEU A 431 -44.28 -14.77 8.86
N ARG A 432 -44.94 -14.20 7.84
CA ARG A 432 -46.29 -14.59 7.43
C ARG A 432 -46.34 -16.04 6.96
N ARG A 433 -45.41 -16.45 6.10
CA ARG A 433 -45.28 -17.84 5.63
C ARG A 433 -44.98 -18.82 6.77
N LEU A 434 -44.16 -18.43 7.75
CA LEU A 434 -43.86 -19.27 8.91
C LEU A 434 -45.10 -19.46 9.80
N LYS A 435 -45.88 -18.38 9.97
CA LYS A 435 -47.11 -18.38 10.75
C LYS A 435 -48.22 -19.19 10.08
N ASP A 436 -48.35 -19.10 8.76
CA ASP A 436 -49.25 -19.95 7.98
C ASP A 436 -48.85 -21.42 8.12
N ARG A 437 -47.54 -21.74 8.03
CA ARG A 437 -47.03 -23.10 8.20
C ARG A 437 -47.28 -23.67 9.61
N GLN A 438 -47.19 -22.84 10.65
CA GLN A 438 -47.53 -23.23 12.03
C GLN A 438 -49.04 -23.35 12.26
N ALA A 439 -49.85 -22.54 11.58
CA ALA A 439 -51.32 -22.67 11.63
C ALA A 439 -51.80 -24.00 11.04
N PHE A 440 -51.13 -24.49 9.97
CA PHE A 440 -51.38 -25.83 9.44
C PHE A 440 -50.92 -26.97 10.36
N ALA A 441 -49.92 -26.74 11.22
CA ALA A 441 -49.40 -27.77 12.13
C ALA A 441 -50.24 -27.95 13.42
N ASN A 442 -50.98 -26.93 13.85
CA ASN A 442 -51.80 -26.96 15.08
C ASN A 442 -53.29 -27.27 14.84
N GLY A 443 -53.72 -27.42 13.59
CA GLY A 443 -55.05 -27.92 13.24
C GLY A 443 -55.08 -29.45 13.24
N GLY A 444 -55.41 -30.06 14.38
CA GLY A 444 -55.58 -31.50 14.50
C GLY A 444 -56.67 -32.02 13.55
N GLY A 445 -56.25 -32.74 12.51
CA GLY A 445 -57.11 -33.45 11.57
C GLY A 445 -56.30 -34.53 10.88
N ASP A 446 -56.47 -35.76 11.34
CA ASP A 446 -55.93 -36.99 10.77
C ASP A 446 -56.34 -37.12 9.30
N VAL A 447 -55.36 -37.08 8.39
CA VAL A 447 -55.53 -37.58 7.02
C VAL A 447 -54.27 -38.35 6.66
N THR A 448 -54.37 -39.66 6.75
CA THR A 448 -53.51 -40.63 6.08
C THR A 448 -53.29 -40.22 4.63
N PRO A 449 -52.05 -40.28 4.08
CA PRO A 449 -51.85 -40.03 2.67
C PRO A 449 -52.44 -41.18 1.86
N GLU A 450 -53.59 -40.94 1.22
CA GLU A 450 -54.06 -41.78 0.13
C GLU A 450 -53.13 -41.58 -1.07
N GLU A 451 -52.51 -42.68 -1.46
CA GLU A 451 -51.78 -42.87 -2.70
C GLU A 451 -52.78 -42.79 -3.87
N GLN A 452 -53.00 -41.58 -4.40
CA GLN A 452 -53.57 -41.39 -5.73
C GLN A 452 -52.43 -41.10 -6.71
N ALA A 453 -51.90 -42.17 -7.29
CA ALA A 453 -51.19 -42.10 -8.54
C ALA A 453 -52.16 -41.62 -9.64
N ASP A 454 -51.88 -40.46 -10.23
CA ASP A 454 -52.50 -40.04 -11.48
C ASP A 454 -51.70 -40.65 -12.65
N PRO A 455 -52.26 -41.61 -13.41
CA PRO A 455 -51.57 -42.23 -14.52
C PRO A 455 -51.79 -41.36 -15.77
N GLY A 456 -50.97 -40.32 -15.94
CA GLY A 456 -51.10 -39.50 -17.16
C GLY A 456 -50.21 -38.27 -17.34
N ALA A 457 -49.55 -37.76 -16.31
CA ALA A 457 -48.69 -36.58 -16.47
C ALA A 457 -47.25 -36.99 -16.82
N VAL A 458 -46.95 -37.07 -18.12
CA VAL A 458 -45.57 -37.17 -18.61
C VAL A 458 -44.86 -35.85 -18.26
N PRO A 459 -43.76 -35.85 -17.50
CA PRO A 459 -42.98 -34.62 -17.29
C PRO A 459 -42.45 -34.17 -18.65
N ASP A 460 -42.60 -32.88 -18.97
CA ASP A 460 -42.21 -32.28 -20.24
C ASP A 460 -40.67 -32.23 -20.35
N VAL A 461 -40.09 -33.37 -20.74
CA VAL A 461 -38.65 -33.59 -20.89
C VAL A 461 -38.07 -32.68 -21.99
N GLU A 462 -38.89 -32.27 -22.96
CA GLU A 462 -38.48 -31.48 -24.11
C GLU A 462 -38.12 -30.04 -23.72
N ASN A 463 -38.90 -29.45 -22.80
CA ASN A 463 -38.60 -28.13 -22.24
C ASN A 463 -37.37 -28.12 -21.32
N LEU A 464 -37.12 -29.20 -20.57
CA LEU A 464 -35.89 -29.34 -19.79
C LEU A 464 -34.67 -29.54 -20.69
N GLN A 465 -34.81 -30.29 -21.78
CA GLN A 465 -33.72 -30.52 -22.74
C GLN A 465 -33.38 -29.25 -23.54
N ALA A 466 -34.37 -28.42 -23.86
CA ALA A 466 -34.17 -27.08 -24.43
C ALA A 466 -33.45 -26.12 -23.45
N PHE A 467 -33.78 -26.20 -22.16
CA PHE A 467 -33.13 -25.41 -21.12
C PHE A 467 -31.64 -25.79 -20.95
N PHE A 468 -31.31 -27.08 -20.87
CA PHE A 468 -29.92 -27.54 -20.72
C PHE A 468 -29.09 -27.38 -22.00
N SER A 469 -29.68 -27.51 -23.18
CA SER A 469 -28.98 -27.26 -24.46
C SER A 469 -28.68 -25.77 -24.68
N GLY A 470 -29.57 -24.87 -24.25
CA GLY A 470 -29.30 -23.43 -24.23
C GLY A 470 -28.15 -23.03 -23.28
N LEU A 471 -27.97 -23.78 -22.20
CA LEU A 471 -26.90 -23.58 -21.21
C LEU A 471 -25.53 -24.08 -21.72
N MET A 472 -25.51 -25.13 -22.55
CA MET A 472 -24.27 -25.64 -23.16
C MET A 472 -23.81 -24.82 -24.39
N ASN A 473 -24.72 -24.22 -25.15
CA ASN A 473 -24.37 -23.46 -26.36
C ASN A 473 -23.90 -22.01 -26.11
N ARG A 474 -23.91 -21.51 -24.86
CA ARG A 474 -23.44 -20.15 -24.53
C ARG A 474 -21.92 -20.07 -24.27
N LYS A 475 -21.21 -21.20 -24.30
CA LYS A 475 -19.75 -21.26 -24.10
C LYS A 475 -19.04 -21.79 -25.34
N GLY A 476 -19.05 -21.01 -26.42
CA GLY A 476 -18.31 -21.34 -27.64
C GLY A 476 -18.64 -20.48 -28.84
N ALA A 477 -18.32 -19.18 -28.80
CA ALA A 477 -18.32 -18.34 -30.00
C ALA A 477 -17.33 -17.16 -29.86
N THR A 478 -16.04 -17.46 -29.89
CA THR A 478 -15.00 -16.51 -30.31
C THR A 478 -14.38 -17.04 -31.61
N GLY A 479 -14.50 -16.27 -32.69
CA GLY A 479 -13.56 -16.33 -33.82
C GLY A 479 -14.13 -16.74 -35.17
N GLY A 480 -14.35 -15.75 -36.04
CA GLY A 480 -14.05 -15.87 -37.46
C GLY A 480 -15.16 -15.48 -38.44
N VAL A 481 -15.08 -14.28 -39.04
CA VAL A 481 -15.46 -14.06 -40.44
C VAL A 481 -14.56 -12.98 -41.06
N THR A 482 -13.83 -13.39 -42.09
CA THR A 482 -13.13 -12.58 -43.09
C THR A 482 -14.06 -12.16 -44.24
N ASN A 483 -13.84 -10.95 -44.77
CA ASN A 483 -14.03 -10.45 -46.14
C ASN A 483 -15.31 -10.75 -46.97
N GLY A 484 -15.92 -9.66 -47.46
CA GLY A 484 -16.82 -9.68 -48.63
C GLY A 484 -17.28 -8.28 -49.06
N SER A 485 -16.65 -7.73 -50.10
CA SER A 485 -17.04 -6.49 -50.79
C SER A 485 -18.27 -6.72 -51.69
N PRO A 486 -19.03 -5.67 -52.05
CA PRO A 486 -19.64 -5.62 -53.37
C PRO A 486 -19.33 -4.32 -54.14
N ARG A 487 -18.98 -4.52 -55.42
CA ARG A 487 -19.03 -3.52 -56.49
C ARG A 487 -20.49 -3.21 -56.84
N SER A 488 -20.80 -1.93 -56.98
CA SER A 488 -21.29 -1.30 -58.22
C SER A 488 -21.34 0.20 -58.03
#